data_AF-A0A7J6T3B4-F1
#
_entry.id   AF-A0A7J6T3B4-F1
#
_cell.length_a   1.000
_cell.length_b   1.000
_cell.length_c   1.000
_cell.angle_alpha   90.00
_cell.angle_beta   90.00
_cell.angle_gamma   90.00
#
_symmetry.space_group_name_H-M   'P 1'
#
loop_
_entity.id
_entity.type
_entity.pdbx_description
1 polymer ?
#
loop_
_entity_poly.entity_id
_entity_poly.type
_entity_poly.pdbx_seq_one_letter_code
_entity_poly.pdbx_strand_id
1 'polypeptide(L)'
;YEPGHFKDKDDVSLTGLRLGRVIKEGFVLTVEPGCYFNPYLIDKWCSHPIHSKMVNEAVLRSLIPVGGIRIEDDVLITRDGCRVLNDIPRSVEDIEAYMQGRIDWIPGKGKVPVA
;
A
#
# COMPACT_ATOMS: atom_id res chain seq x y z
N TYR A 1 2.41 8.23 23.79
CA TYR A 1 1.76 9.17 22.87
C TYR A 1 1.80 10.56 23.50
N GLU A 2 1.59 11.65 22.74
CA GLU A 2 1.52 12.98 23.36
C GLU A 2 0.39 13.02 24.39
N PRO A 3 0.51 13.82 25.46
CA PRO A 3 -0.55 13.92 26.46
C PRO A 3 -1.92 14.16 25.80
N GLY A 4 -2.89 13.30 26.08
CA GLY A 4 -4.25 13.39 25.53
C GLY A 4 -4.47 12.74 24.16
N HIS A 5 -3.43 12.26 23.46
CA HIS A 5 -3.60 11.46 22.25
C HIS A 5 -3.42 9.99 22.58
N PHE A 6 -4.49 9.21 22.47
CA PHE A 6 -4.42 7.77 22.63
C PHE A 6 -5.07 7.13 21.42
N LYS A 7 -4.52 6.01 20.97
CA LYS A 7 -5.31 5.13 20.11
C LYS A 7 -6.48 4.63 20.93
N ASP A 8 -7.68 4.78 20.39
CA ASP A 8 -8.82 4.05 20.90
C ASP A 8 -8.47 2.55 20.84
N LYS A 9 -8.51 1.90 22.00
CA LYS A 9 -8.16 0.48 22.12
C LYS A 9 -9.28 -0.42 21.62
N ASP A 10 -10.50 0.12 21.57
CA ASP A 10 -11.69 -0.60 21.10
C ASP A 10 -11.90 -0.40 19.59
N ASP A 11 -11.20 0.57 18.99
CA ASP A 11 -11.13 0.72 17.54
C ASP A 11 -10.15 -0.31 16.93
N VAL A 12 -10.71 -1.45 16.57
CA VAL A 12 -10.01 -2.54 15.88
C VAL A 12 -9.38 -2.11 14.55
N SER A 13 -9.86 -1.03 13.90
CA SER A 13 -9.30 -0.53 12.65
C SER A 13 -7.92 0.13 12.83
N LEU A 14 -7.63 0.64 14.03
CA LEU A 14 -6.39 1.36 14.33
C LEU A 14 -5.37 0.50 15.10
N THR A 15 -5.78 -0.68 15.58
CA THR A 15 -4.98 -1.55 16.45
C THR A 15 -3.67 -2.00 15.78
N GLY A 16 -3.68 -2.25 14.47
CA GLY A 16 -2.50 -2.68 13.71
C GLY A 16 -1.53 -1.58 13.26
N LEU A 17 -1.91 -0.31 13.35
CA LEU A 17 -1.07 0.80 12.85
C LEU A 17 0.19 0.98 13.70
N ARG A 18 1.33 1.34 13.10
CA ARG A 18 2.55 1.61 13.87
C ARG A 18 2.61 3.04 14.42
N LEU A 19 1.92 3.98 13.77
CA LEU A 19 1.80 5.37 14.19
C LEU A 19 0.35 5.70 14.52
N GLY A 20 0.07 5.99 15.79
CA GLY A 20 -1.23 6.51 16.26
C GLY A 20 -1.13 7.93 16.80
N ARG A 21 -0.22 8.74 16.25
CA ARG A 21 0.00 10.14 16.64
C ARG A 21 -0.45 11.04 15.50
N VAL A 22 -0.77 12.30 15.83
CA VAL A 22 -0.90 13.36 14.83
C VAL A 22 0.42 13.47 14.05
N ILE A 23 0.31 13.46 12.74
CA ILE A 23 1.43 13.64 11.81
C ILE A 23 1.90 15.11 11.90
N LYS A 24 3.22 15.33 11.98
CA LYS A 24 3.82 16.66 12.08
C LYS A 24 4.87 16.88 11.00
N GLU A 25 5.11 18.14 10.64
CA GLU A 25 6.21 18.53 9.75
C GLU A 25 7.55 17.92 10.23
N GLY A 26 8.34 17.43 9.27
CA GLY A 26 9.62 16.77 9.53
C GLY A 26 9.54 15.27 9.80
N PHE A 27 8.33 14.69 9.94
CA PHE A 27 8.19 13.23 10.01
C PHE A 27 8.56 12.59 8.67
N VAL A 28 9.20 11.42 8.72
CA VAL A 28 9.37 10.54 7.57
C VAL A 28 8.54 9.28 7.82
N LEU A 29 7.66 8.95 6.88
CA LEU A 29 6.68 7.86 7.00
C LEU A 29 6.68 7.01 5.73
N THR A 30 6.29 5.74 5.88
CA THR A 30 5.91 4.90 4.75
C THR A 30 4.44 5.12 4.39
N VAL A 31 4.14 5.23 3.09
CA VAL A 31 2.79 5.15 2.53
C VAL A 31 2.73 3.86 1.72
N GLU A 32 2.16 2.82 2.32
CA GLU A 32 2.33 1.44 1.84
C GLU A 32 1.01 0.65 1.69
N PRO A 33 -0.01 1.16 0.98
CA PRO A 33 -1.25 0.42 0.78
C PRO A 33 -0.99 -0.93 0.09
N GLY A 34 -1.65 -1.98 0.57
CA GLY A 34 -1.55 -3.32 0.03
C GLY A 34 -2.89 -4.04 -0.08
N CYS A 35 -3.01 -4.89 -1.08
CA CYS A 35 -4.16 -5.77 -1.32
C CYS A 35 -3.67 -7.21 -1.48
N TYR A 36 -4.22 -8.12 -0.67
CA TYR A 36 -3.72 -9.49 -0.54
C TYR A 36 -4.87 -10.50 -0.58
N PHE A 37 -4.67 -11.60 -1.28
CA PHE A 37 -5.56 -12.75 -1.39
C PHE A 37 -5.05 -13.89 -0.51
N ASN A 38 -5.10 -13.69 0.81
CA ASN A 38 -4.65 -14.68 1.79
C ASN A 38 -5.69 -15.82 1.94
N PRO A 39 -5.35 -17.09 1.66
CA PRO A 39 -6.29 -18.21 1.72
C PRO A 39 -7.00 -18.36 3.07
N TYR A 40 -6.27 -18.17 4.19
CA TYR A 40 -6.84 -18.28 5.52
C TYR A 40 -7.92 -17.23 5.79
N LEU A 41 -7.69 -15.98 5.36
CA LEU A 41 -8.67 -14.90 5.52
C LEU A 41 -9.85 -15.08 4.58
N ILE A 42 -9.62 -15.55 3.35
CA ILE A 42 -10.69 -15.88 2.39
C ILE A 42 -11.59 -16.96 2.98
N ASP A 43 -11.03 -18.06 3.48
CA ASP A 43 -11.82 -19.15 4.09
C ASP A 43 -12.60 -18.65 5.32
N LYS A 44 -11.96 -17.82 6.17
CA LYS A 44 -12.62 -17.20 7.32
C LYS A 44 -13.79 -16.29 6.91
N TRP A 45 -13.64 -15.53 5.83
CA TRP A 45 -14.70 -14.63 5.33
C TRP A 45 -15.85 -15.40 4.66
N CYS A 46 -15.52 -16.39 3.83
CA CYS A 46 -16.52 -17.19 3.12
C CYS A 46 -17.32 -18.10 4.05
N SER A 47 -16.76 -18.50 5.20
CA SER A 47 -17.47 -19.26 6.23
C SER A 47 -18.30 -18.40 7.20
N HIS A 48 -18.15 -17.07 7.20
CA HIS A 48 -18.85 -16.19 8.12
C HIS A 48 -20.27 -15.85 7.62
N PRO A 49 -21.34 -15.96 8.45
CA PRO A 49 -22.73 -15.83 8.00
C PRO A 49 -23.11 -14.46 7.43
N ILE A 50 -22.36 -13.42 7.79
CA ILE A 50 -22.56 -12.05 7.28
C ILE A 50 -21.63 -11.76 6.10
N HIS A 51 -20.34 -12.10 6.22
CA HIS A 51 -19.33 -11.67 5.24
C HIS A 51 -19.40 -12.47 3.94
N SER A 52 -19.82 -13.74 4.00
CA SER A 52 -19.97 -14.60 2.83
C SER A 52 -20.95 -14.04 1.79
N LYS A 53 -21.91 -13.22 2.23
CA LYS A 53 -22.88 -12.54 1.36
C LYS A 53 -22.33 -11.28 0.68
N MET A 54 -21.14 -10.84 1.05
CA MET A 54 -20.50 -9.60 0.55
C MET A 54 -19.39 -9.87 -0.46
N VAL A 55 -19.05 -11.14 -0.71
CA VAL A 55 -17.90 -11.52 -1.54
C VAL A 55 -18.29 -12.59 -2.56
N ASN A 56 -17.61 -12.58 -3.71
CA ASN A 56 -17.68 -13.67 -4.67
C ASN A 56 -16.51 -14.63 -4.42
N GLU A 57 -16.81 -15.76 -3.78
CA GLU A 57 -15.80 -16.75 -3.40
C GLU A 57 -15.02 -17.30 -4.60
N ALA A 58 -15.71 -17.58 -5.73
CA ALA A 58 -15.05 -18.09 -6.93
C ALA A 58 -14.00 -17.11 -7.46
N VAL A 59 -14.34 -15.82 -7.49
CA VAL A 59 -13.41 -14.75 -7.91
C VAL A 59 -12.25 -14.64 -6.93
N LEU A 60 -12.50 -14.61 -5.61
CA LEU A 60 -11.44 -14.55 -4.61
C LEU A 60 -10.46 -15.73 -4.72
N ARG A 61 -10.97 -16.95 -4.89
CA ARG A 61 -10.14 -18.15 -5.02
C ARG A 61 -9.29 -18.13 -6.29
N SER A 62 -9.80 -17.59 -7.40
CA SER A 62 -9.03 -17.43 -8.63
C SER A 62 -7.84 -16.46 -8.50
N LEU A 63 -7.86 -15.57 -7.51
CA LEU A 63 -6.82 -14.56 -7.27
C LEU A 63 -5.76 -15.02 -6.26
N ILE A 64 -5.90 -16.19 -5.65
CA ILE A 64 -4.88 -16.76 -4.74
C ILE A 64 -3.48 -16.84 -5.41
N PRO A 65 -3.33 -17.27 -6.68
CA PRO A 65 -2.01 -17.31 -7.33
C PRO A 65 -1.34 -15.93 -7.49
N VAL A 66 -2.11 -14.84 -7.47
CA VAL A 66 -1.57 -13.47 -7.47
C VAL A 66 -0.85 -13.17 -6.15
N GLY A 67 -1.30 -13.78 -5.05
CA GLY A 67 -0.79 -13.53 -3.71
C GLY A 67 -1.22 -12.16 -3.20
N GLY A 68 -0.53 -11.11 -3.61
CA GLY A 68 -0.91 -9.74 -3.28
C GLY A 68 0.10 -8.70 -3.77
N ILE A 69 -0.32 -7.44 -3.71
CA ILE A 69 0.45 -6.30 -4.18
C ILE A 69 0.54 -5.28 -3.04
N ARG A 70 1.71 -4.65 -2.91
CA ARG A 70 1.94 -3.46 -2.09
C ARG A 70 2.76 -2.47 -2.88
N ILE A 71 2.34 -1.21 -2.87
CA ILE A 71 3.12 -0.10 -3.41
C ILE A 71 3.48 0.77 -2.21
N GLU A 72 4.77 1.03 -2.05
CA GLU A 72 5.33 1.67 -0.85
C GLU A 72 6.20 2.85 -1.22
N ASP A 73 5.91 3.97 -0.55
CA ASP A 73 6.66 5.21 -0.67
C ASP A 73 7.20 5.68 0.66
N ASP A 74 8.39 6.27 0.62
CA ASP A 74 8.91 7.06 1.73
C ASP A 74 8.52 8.52 1.50
N VAL A 75 7.83 9.12 2.47
CA VAL A 75 7.39 10.52 2.38
C VAL A 75 7.93 11.34 3.54
N LEU A 76 8.50 12.50 3.23
CA LEU A 76 8.82 13.55 4.19
C LEU A 76 7.62 14.49 4.30
N ILE A 77 7.07 14.65 5.50
CA ILE A 77 5.98 15.59 5.75
C ILE A 77 6.52 17.02 5.76
N THR A 78 5.91 17.89 4.96
CA THR A 78 6.19 19.33 4.91
C THR A 78 5.07 20.10 5.63
N ARG A 79 5.23 21.41 5.79
CA ARG A 79 4.22 22.29 6.41
C ARG A 79 2.83 22.17 5.77
N ASP A 80 2.76 21.96 4.45
CA ASP A 80 1.57 22.03 3.61
C ASP A 80 1.26 20.73 2.84
N GLY A 81 2.00 19.64 3.12
CA GLY A 81 1.81 18.37 2.43
C GLY A 81 2.92 17.38 2.71
N CYS A 82 3.43 16.75 1.65
CA CYS A 82 4.57 15.84 1.74
C CYS A 82 5.44 15.89 0.47
N ARG A 83 6.68 15.45 0.62
CA ARG A 83 7.61 15.19 -0.48
C ARG A 83 7.91 13.70 -0.51
N VAL A 84 7.60 13.07 -1.63
CA VAL A 84 7.98 11.68 -1.92
C VAL A 84 9.50 11.61 -2.10
N LEU A 85 10.13 10.64 -1.45
CA LEU A 85 11.59 10.46 -1.41
C LEU A 85 12.08 9.40 -2.41
N ASN A 86 11.23 8.44 -2.76
CA ASN A 86 11.51 7.41 -3.76
C ASN A 86 11.04 7.82 -5.17
N ASP A 87 11.88 7.60 -6.17
CA ASP A 87 11.59 7.85 -7.58
C ASP A 87 11.78 6.57 -8.39
N ILE A 88 10.66 5.90 -8.64
CA ILE A 88 10.58 4.58 -9.30
C ILE A 88 9.39 4.57 -10.28
N PRO A 89 9.39 3.68 -11.31
CA PRO A 89 8.23 3.45 -12.17
C PRO A 89 7.02 2.97 -11.35
N ARG A 90 5.83 3.47 -11.68
CA ARG A 90 4.59 3.17 -10.92
C ARG A 90 3.40 2.80 -11.80
N SER A 91 3.26 3.46 -12.95
CA SER A 91 2.22 3.14 -13.90
C SER A 91 2.46 1.75 -14.46
N VAL A 92 1.40 1.07 -14.87
CA VAL A 92 1.50 -0.24 -15.52
C VAL A 92 2.41 -0.10 -16.75
N GLU A 93 2.20 0.95 -17.54
CA GLU A 93 2.92 1.21 -18.78
C GLU A 93 4.43 1.41 -18.56
N ASP A 94 4.83 2.14 -17.50
CA ASP A 94 6.24 2.39 -17.24
C ASP A 94 6.93 1.18 -16.62
N ILE A 95 6.24 0.43 -15.75
CA ILE A 95 6.77 -0.83 -15.21
C ILE A 95 6.99 -1.82 -16.35
N GLU A 96 6.00 -2.03 -17.21
CA GLU A 96 6.12 -2.94 -18.36
C GLU A 96 7.22 -2.50 -19.33
N ALA A 97 7.32 -1.21 -19.63
CA ALA A 97 8.36 -0.67 -20.51
C ALA A 97 9.76 -0.86 -19.93
N TYR A 98 9.93 -0.59 -18.64
CA TYR A 98 11.19 -0.76 -17.94
C TYR A 98 11.60 -2.24 -17.89
N MET A 99 10.69 -3.14 -17.51
CA MET A 99 10.97 -4.58 -17.45
C MET A 99 11.30 -5.20 -18.81
N GLN A 100 10.76 -4.64 -19.90
CA GLN A 100 11.07 -5.07 -21.27
C GLN A 100 12.34 -4.42 -21.84
N GLY A 101 13.03 -3.56 -21.09
CA GLY A 101 14.21 -2.84 -21.55
C GLY A 101 13.92 -1.82 -22.66
N ARG A 102 12.68 -1.33 -22.76
CA ARG A 102 12.32 -0.26 -23.73
C ARG A 102 12.69 1.14 -23.22
N ILE A 103 12.84 1.28 -21.91
CA ILE A 103 13.25 2.51 -21.23
C ILE A 103 14.23 2.19 -20.10
N ASP A 104 15.09 3.16 -19.81
CA ASP A 104 15.74 3.29 -18.51
C ASP A 104 14.89 4.18 -17.60
N TRP A 105 14.93 3.91 -16.29
CA TRP A 105 14.41 4.83 -15.28
C TRP A 105 15.58 5.41 -14.50
N ILE A 106 15.81 6.72 -14.64
CA ILE A 106 16.90 7.41 -13.96
C ILE A 106 16.28 8.28 -12.85
N PRO A 107 16.57 8.02 -11.56
CA PRO A 107 16.10 8.86 -10.46
C PRO A 107 16.41 10.34 -10.68
N GLY A 108 15.41 11.20 -10.51
CA GLY A 108 15.45 12.64 -10.76
C GLY A 108 15.23 13.04 -12.23
N LYS A 109 15.18 12.08 -13.16
CA LYS A 109 14.92 12.31 -14.60
C LYS A 109 13.70 11.54 -15.11
N GLY A 110 13.27 10.50 -14.40
CA GLY A 110 12.18 9.61 -14.80
C GLY A 110 12.55 8.74 -15.99
N LYS A 111 11.58 8.58 -16.89
CA LYS A 111 11.66 7.74 -18.10
C LYS A 111 12.63 8.30 -19.14
N VAL A 112 13.61 7.48 -19.54
CA VAL A 112 14.58 7.80 -20.60
C VAL A 112 14.56 6.70 -21.66
N PRO A 113 14.48 7.01 -22.97
CA PRO A 113 14.58 5.99 -24.02
C PRO A 113 15.93 5.26 -23.98
N VAL A 114 15.91 3.94 -24.15
CA VAL A 114 17.13 3.15 -24.36
C VAL A 114 17.66 3.46 -25.76
N ALA A 115 18.99 3.63 -25.88
CA ALA A 115 19.68 3.92 -27.15
C ALA A 115 19.74 2.71 -28.09
#